data_AF-A0A7X8GSR3-F1
#
_entry.id   AF-A0A7X8GSR3-F1
#
_cell.length_a   1.000
_cell.length_b   1.000
_cell.length_c   1.000
_cell.angle_alpha   90.00
_cell.angle_beta   90.00
_cell.angle_gamma   90.00
#
_symmetry.space_group_name_H-M   'P 1'
#
loop_
_entity.id
_entity.type
_entity.pdbx_description
1 polymer ?
#
loop_
_entity_poly.entity_id
_entity_poly.type
_entity_poly.pdbx_seq_one_letter_code
_entity_poly.pdbx_strand_id
1 'polypeptide(L)'
;MNQRIYLFFIFVYAMLFTACSRENDGLEEQDLIANLRSQLCADVTGMEALHWDMLNSIPRGDIPGGLPTVRQVGGHFIHSGYPGLGFSYPAGYQPFELRDNATQTIGVDIIRNDSRVVWRYMTTTFFGVTNAEQVIQAEINQMLNFLGSTGNVQVICSN
;
A
#
# COMPACT_ATOMS: atom_id res chain seq x y z
N MET A 1 29.04 -53.66 -6.28
CA MET A 1 27.80 -53.16 -6.91
C MET A 1 27.19 -51.93 -6.21
N ASN A 2 27.84 -51.32 -5.21
CA ASN A 2 27.21 -50.26 -4.39
C ASN A 2 27.69 -48.84 -4.72
N GLN A 3 28.92 -48.66 -5.23
CA GLN A 3 29.49 -47.33 -5.44
C GLN A 3 28.81 -46.51 -6.55
N ARG A 4 28.32 -47.18 -7.60
CA ARG A 4 27.57 -46.52 -8.69
C ARG A 4 26.18 -46.05 -8.25
N ILE A 5 25.58 -46.72 -7.27
CA ILE A 5 24.26 -46.35 -6.70
C ILE A 5 24.41 -45.12 -5.79
N TYR A 6 25.46 -45.06 -4.97
CA TYR A 6 25.75 -43.89 -4.13
C TYR A 6 26.02 -42.62 -4.94
N LEU A 7 26.76 -42.73 -6.04
CA LEU A 7 27.01 -41.59 -6.94
C LEU A 7 25.72 -41.08 -7.60
N PHE A 8 24.79 -41.98 -7.94
CA PHE A 8 23.49 -41.60 -8.49
C PHE A 8 22.62 -40.86 -7.46
N PHE A 9 22.59 -41.31 -6.20
CA PHE A 9 21.85 -40.62 -5.14
C PHE A 9 22.45 -39.24 -4.79
N ILE A 10 23.78 -39.10 -4.79
CA ILE A 10 24.44 -37.79 -4.57
C ILE A 10 24.11 -36.82 -5.70
N PHE A 11 24.08 -37.30 -6.95
CA PHE A 11 23.75 -36.47 -8.11
C PHE A 11 22.28 -36.01 -8.11
N VAL A 12 21.35 -36.90 -7.75
CA VAL A 12 19.93 -36.55 -7.58
C VAL A 12 19.73 -35.57 -6.41
N TYR A 13 20.45 -35.76 -5.30
CA TYR A 13 20.39 -34.84 -4.17
C TYR A 13 20.96 -33.46 -4.55
N ALA A 14 22.06 -33.40 -5.29
CA ALA A 14 22.64 -32.15 -5.78
C ALA A 14 21.72 -31.38 -6.74
N MET A 15 20.99 -32.08 -7.63
CA MET A 15 19.99 -31.45 -8.50
C MET A 15 18.79 -30.88 -7.74
N LEU A 16 18.42 -31.46 -6.60
CA LEU A 16 17.32 -30.94 -5.77
C LEU A 16 17.68 -29.61 -5.09
N PHE A 17 18.97 -29.29 -4.90
CA PHE A 17 19.40 -27.99 -4.34
C PHE A 17 19.54 -26.88 -5.39
N THR A 18 19.63 -27.20 -6.68
CA THR A 18 19.74 -26.18 -7.75
C THR A 18 18.41 -25.79 -8.37
N ALA A 19 17.30 -26.47 -8.02
CA ALA A 19 15.97 -26.17 -8.56
C ALA A 19 15.27 -24.96 -7.90
N CYS A 20 15.91 -24.30 -6.92
CA CYS A 20 15.40 -23.10 -6.28
C CYS A 20 16.39 -21.92 -6.35
N SER A 21 17.03 -21.69 -7.50
CA SER A 21 17.51 -20.34 -7.83
C SER A 21 16.57 -19.73 -8.85
N ARG A 22 15.44 -19.22 -8.38
CA ARG A 22 14.72 -18.19 -9.13
C ARG A 22 15.51 -16.91 -8.94
N GLU A 23 16.60 -16.77 -9.70
CA GLU A 23 17.26 -15.49 -9.90
C GLU A 23 16.21 -14.61 -10.59
N ASN A 24 15.60 -13.72 -9.81
CA ASN A 24 14.79 -12.65 -10.34
C ASN A 24 15.76 -11.70 -11.03
N ASP A 25 15.89 -11.86 -12.35
CA ASP A 25 16.55 -10.89 -13.21
C ASP A 25 15.85 -9.55 -13.05
N GLY A 26 16.50 -8.66 -12.29
CA GLY A 26 16.02 -7.35 -11.94
C GLY A 26 15.95 -6.44 -13.16
N LEU A 27 14.74 -6.24 -13.66
CA LEU A 27 14.28 -4.86 -13.78
C LEU A 27 13.67 -4.56 -12.40
N GLU A 28 14.33 -3.69 -11.63
CA GLU A 28 13.85 -3.34 -10.29
C GLU A 28 12.40 -2.83 -10.43
N GLU A 29 11.42 -3.57 -9.91
CA GLU A 29 10.03 -3.12 -9.77
C GLU A 29 9.97 -1.73 -9.09
N GLN A 30 10.96 -1.45 -8.25
CA GLN A 30 11.24 -0.13 -7.67
C GLN A 30 11.55 0.95 -8.70
N ASP A 31 12.35 0.69 -9.73
CA ASP A 31 12.66 1.65 -10.80
C ASP A 31 11.45 1.90 -11.72
N LEU A 32 10.63 0.87 -11.96
CA LEU A 32 9.40 0.99 -12.76
C LEU A 32 8.36 1.87 -12.07
N ILE A 33 8.21 1.71 -10.76
CA ILE A 33 7.29 2.49 -9.96
C ILE A 33 7.85 3.89 -9.71
N ALA A 34 9.14 4.05 -9.42
CA ALA A 34 9.73 5.34 -9.09
C ALA A 34 9.51 6.40 -10.18
N ASN A 35 9.51 5.97 -11.45
CA ASN A 35 9.32 6.85 -12.60
C ASN A 35 7.87 6.88 -13.13
N LEU A 36 6.95 6.18 -12.47
CA LEU A 36 5.55 6.15 -12.85
C LEU A 36 4.95 7.55 -12.74
N ARG A 37 4.22 8.01 -13.75
CA ARG A 37 3.45 9.26 -13.71
C ARG A 37 1.97 8.98 -13.59
N SER A 38 1.23 9.90 -12.97
CA SER A 38 -0.22 9.82 -12.93
C SER A 38 -0.78 10.19 -14.32
N GLN A 39 -1.85 9.52 -14.73
CA GLN A 39 -2.55 9.84 -15.97
C GLN A 39 -3.44 11.10 -15.83
N LEU A 40 -3.76 11.49 -14.60
CA LEU A 40 -4.57 12.67 -14.29
C LEU A 40 -3.73 13.89 -13.90
N CYS A 41 -2.50 13.68 -13.41
CA CYS A 41 -1.68 14.76 -12.89
C CYS A 41 -0.19 14.54 -13.16
N ALA A 42 0.37 15.35 -14.07
CA ALA A 42 1.74 15.18 -14.55
C ALA A 42 2.82 15.41 -13.46
N ASP A 43 2.49 16.19 -12.43
CA ASP A 43 3.40 16.55 -11.34
C ASP A 43 3.48 15.47 -10.24
N VAL A 44 2.55 14.49 -10.26
CA VAL A 44 2.57 13.38 -9.32
C VAL A 44 3.27 12.19 -9.97
N THR A 45 4.29 11.68 -9.27
CA THR A 45 5.13 10.58 -9.73
C THR A 45 5.27 9.49 -8.67
N GLY A 46 5.82 8.33 -9.03
CA GLY A 46 6.14 7.28 -8.06
C GLY A 46 4.93 6.46 -7.62
N MET A 47 5.00 5.95 -6.39
CA MET A 47 3.85 5.30 -5.74
C MET A 47 2.68 6.26 -5.50
N GLU A 48 2.94 7.56 -5.34
CA GLU A 48 1.89 8.56 -5.15
C GLU A 48 1.03 8.67 -6.42
N ALA A 49 1.65 8.60 -7.60
CA ALA A 49 0.94 8.61 -8.88
C ALA A 49 0.02 7.41 -9.02
N LEU A 50 0.52 6.22 -8.66
CA LEU A 50 -0.27 5.01 -8.68
C LEU A 50 -1.47 5.11 -7.73
N HIS A 51 -1.21 5.58 -6.51
CA HIS A 51 -2.24 5.75 -5.49
C HIS A 51 -3.33 6.74 -5.95
N TRP A 52 -2.93 7.89 -6.51
CA TRP A 52 -3.83 8.90 -7.02
C TRP A 52 -4.72 8.38 -8.16
N ASP A 53 -4.12 7.69 -9.13
CA ASP A 53 -4.85 7.09 -10.25
C ASP A 53 -5.84 6.03 -9.76
N MET A 54 -5.43 5.17 -8.82
CA MET A 54 -6.31 4.15 -8.25
C MET A 54 -7.50 4.76 -7.48
N LEU A 55 -7.28 5.82 -6.71
CA LEU A 55 -8.38 6.51 -6.01
C LEU A 55 -9.38 7.15 -6.98
N ASN A 56 -8.92 7.55 -8.17
CA ASN A 56 -9.77 8.08 -9.24
C ASN A 56 -10.25 7.00 -10.21
N SER A 57 -10.14 5.71 -9.84
CA SER A 57 -10.58 4.57 -10.65
C SER A 57 -9.95 4.50 -12.05
N ILE A 58 -8.73 5.01 -12.20
CA ILE A 58 -7.98 4.94 -13.46
C ILE A 58 -7.27 3.58 -13.56
N PRO A 59 -7.57 2.77 -14.59
CA PRO A 59 -6.92 1.48 -14.76
C PRO A 59 -5.46 1.64 -15.19
N ARG A 60 -4.53 1.00 -14.46
CA ARG A 60 -3.08 1.00 -14.73
C ARG A 60 -2.61 -0.31 -15.36
N GLY A 61 -2.98 -0.52 -16.62
CA GLY A 61 -2.53 -1.67 -17.43
C GLY A 61 -1.12 -1.51 -18.00
N ASP A 62 -0.52 -0.33 -17.81
CA ASP A 62 0.80 0.06 -18.29
C ASP A 62 1.95 -0.36 -17.36
N ILE A 63 1.65 -0.97 -16.21
CA ILE A 63 2.64 -1.42 -15.23
C ILE A 63 3.00 -2.89 -15.51
N PRO A 64 4.24 -3.20 -15.97
CA PRO A 64 4.67 -4.56 -16.21
C PRO A 64 4.65 -5.39 -14.91
N GLY A 65 4.05 -6.57 -14.95
CA GLY A 65 3.87 -7.41 -13.76
C GLY A 65 2.63 -7.07 -12.91
N GLY A 66 1.89 -6.00 -13.27
CA GLY A 66 0.67 -5.59 -12.60
C GLY A 66 0.91 -4.66 -11.41
N LEU A 67 -0.11 -4.50 -10.58
CA LEU A 67 -0.03 -3.64 -9.41
C LEU A 67 0.91 -4.26 -8.35
N PRO A 68 1.80 -3.46 -7.72
CA PRO A 68 2.64 -3.93 -6.64
C PRO A 68 1.79 -4.47 -5.50
N THR A 69 2.24 -5.58 -4.93
CA THR A 69 1.59 -6.23 -3.78
C THR A 69 2.55 -6.29 -2.59
N VAL A 70 2.02 -6.62 -1.42
CA VAL A 70 2.82 -6.75 -0.19
C VAL A 70 3.82 -7.90 -0.33
N ARG A 71 5.11 -7.58 -0.52
CA ARG A 71 6.19 -8.58 -0.66
C ARG A 71 6.46 -9.37 0.62
N GLN A 72 6.45 -8.69 1.77
CA GLN A 72 6.69 -9.29 3.08
C GLN A 72 5.55 -8.91 4.02
N VAL A 73 4.69 -9.87 4.34
CA VAL A 73 3.55 -9.65 5.24
C VAL A 73 4.04 -9.45 6.67
N GLY A 74 3.63 -8.35 7.29
CA GLY A 74 3.85 -8.04 8.70
C GLY A 74 2.74 -8.55 9.60
N GLY A 75 1.52 -8.63 9.06
CA GLY A 75 0.36 -9.18 9.74
C GLY A 75 -0.92 -8.98 8.95
N HIS A 76 -2.03 -9.28 9.61
CA HIS A 76 -3.37 -9.07 9.10
C HIS A 76 -4.13 -8.14 10.04
N PHE A 77 -4.91 -7.25 9.45
CA PHE A 77 -5.84 -6.39 10.16
C PHE A 77 -7.26 -6.81 9.80
N ILE A 78 -8.16 -6.79 10.80
CA ILE A 78 -9.60 -6.93 10.62
C ILE A 78 -10.24 -5.89 11.55
N HIS A 79 -11.04 -5.00 11.00
CA HIS A 79 -11.70 -3.96 11.78
C HIS A 79 -12.76 -4.54 12.71
N SER A 80 -12.70 -4.21 13.99
CA SER A 80 -13.55 -4.80 15.04
C SER A 80 -15.04 -4.54 14.82
N GLY A 81 -15.39 -3.33 14.39
CA GLY A 81 -16.77 -2.91 14.10
C GLY A 81 -17.26 -3.18 12.67
N TYR A 82 -16.40 -3.64 11.76
CA TYR A 82 -16.78 -3.88 10.36
C TYR A 82 -15.87 -4.97 9.76
N PRO A 83 -16.18 -6.26 10.01
CA PRO A 83 -15.30 -7.37 9.63
C PRO A 83 -15.00 -7.48 8.13
N GLY A 84 -15.81 -6.84 7.27
CA GLY A 84 -15.54 -6.73 5.83
C GLY A 84 -14.32 -5.86 5.48
N LEU A 85 -13.89 -4.98 6.40
CA LEU A 85 -12.62 -4.26 6.27
C LEU A 85 -11.52 -5.08 6.93
N GLY A 86 -10.88 -5.92 6.12
CA GLY A 86 -9.70 -6.66 6.52
C GLY A 86 -8.71 -6.82 5.37
N PHE A 87 -7.43 -6.80 5.68
CA PHE A 87 -6.34 -6.90 4.69
C PHE A 87 -5.02 -7.29 5.35
N SER A 88 -4.08 -7.76 4.52
CA SER A 88 -2.69 -7.98 4.92
C SER A 88 -1.90 -6.69 4.78
N TYR A 89 -1.04 -6.37 5.74
CA TYR A 89 -0.18 -5.20 5.70
C TYR A 89 1.31 -5.61 5.74
N PRO A 90 2.23 -4.77 5.22
CA PRO A 90 3.65 -5.10 5.15
C PRO A 90 4.36 -5.12 6.51
N ALA A 91 5.46 -5.86 6.60
CA ALA A 91 6.34 -5.85 7.76
C ALA A 91 6.89 -4.44 8.03
N GLY A 92 7.01 -4.09 9.31
CA GLY A 92 7.47 -2.76 9.72
C GLY A 92 6.38 -1.67 9.72
N TYR A 93 5.10 -2.06 9.61
CA TYR A 93 3.94 -1.18 9.75
C TYR A 93 3.01 -1.68 10.85
N GLN A 94 2.21 -0.77 11.41
CA GLN A 94 1.24 -1.05 12.46
C GLN A 94 -0.12 -0.45 12.10
N PRO A 95 -1.21 -1.23 12.23
CA PRO A 95 -2.58 -0.73 12.07
C PRO A 95 -3.10 -0.03 13.32
N PHE A 96 -3.87 1.03 13.11
CA PHE A 96 -4.62 1.76 14.13
C PHE A 96 -6.06 1.89 13.66
N GLU A 97 -6.97 1.24 14.37
CA GLU A 97 -8.39 1.29 14.03
C GLU A 97 -8.95 2.69 14.26
N LEU A 98 -9.67 3.21 13.26
CA LEU A 98 -10.39 4.48 13.34
C LEU A 98 -11.87 4.20 13.53
N ARG A 99 -12.43 4.70 14.62
CA ARG A 99 -13.86 4.60 14.90
C ARG A 99 -14.35 5.84 15.61
N ASP A 100 -15.35 6.49 15.01
CA ASP A 100 -16.08 7.57 15.65
C ASP A 100 -17.58 7.35 15.46
N ASN A 101 -18.31 7.23 16.58
CA ASN A 101 -19.75 7.02 16.53
C ASN A 101 -20.52 8.31 16.18
N ALA A 102 -19.95 9.49 16.45
CA ALA A 102 -20.62 10.77 16.20
C ALA A 102 -20.73 11.05 14.69
N THR A 103 -19.69 10.76 13.93
CA THR A 103 -19.61 10.89 12.47
C THR A 103 -19.80 9.56 11.73
N GLN A 104 -20.11 8.48 12.45
CA GLN A 104 -20.16 7.12 11.92
C GLN A 104 -18.91 6.73 11.12
N THR A 105 -17.74 7.21 11.55
CA THR A 105 -16.47 6.93 10.90
C THR A 105 -16.03 5.49 11.17
N ILE A 106 -15.65 4.80 10.10
CA ILE A 106 -15.06 3.45 10.11
C ILE A 106 -13.80 3.51 9.26
N GLY A 107 -12.66 3.06 9.77
CA GLY A 107 -11.42 3.13 9.01
C GLY A 107 -10.22 2.57 9.74
N VAL A 108 -9.05 2.79 9.14
CA VAL A 108 -7.77 2.34 9.67
C VAL A 108 -6.64 3.21 9.13
N ASP A 109 -5.71 3.52 10.01
CA ASP A 109 -4.39 4.05 9.66
C ASP A 109 -3.36 2.93 9.71
N ILE A 110 -2.51 2.87 8.70
CA ILE A 110 -1.35 1.99 8.66
C ILE A 110 -0.11 2.88 8.71
N ILE A 111 0.60 2.83 9.84
CA ILE A 111 1.74 3.70 10.12
C ILE A 111 3.02 2.87 10.08
N ARG A 112 4.03 3.32 9.35
CA ARG A 112 5.35 2.69 9.38
C ARG A 112 6.01 2.90 10.75
N ASN A 113 6.80 1.95 11.21
CA ASN A 113 7.45 1.99 12.53
C ASN A 113 8.33 3.24 12.77
N ASP A 114 8.79 3.93 11.72
CA ASP A 114 9.54 5.19 11.83
C ASP A 114 8.65 6.44 11.81
N SER A 115 7.32 6.27 11.77
CA SER A 115 6.29 7.31 11.72
C SER A 115 6.39 8.25 10.51
N ARG A 116 7.10 7.86 9.45
CA ARG A 116 7.29 8.71 8.25
C ARG A 116 6.32 8.41 7.11
N VAL A 117 5.56 7.34 7.21
CA VAL A 117 4.60 6.92 6.18
C VAL A 117 3.30 6.56 6.86
N VAL A 118 2.21 7.13 6.35
CA VAL A 118 0.84 6.88 6.79
C VAL A 118 0.05 6.54 5.54
N TRP A 119 -0.63 5.41 5.57
CA TRP A 119 -1.71 5.11 4.64
C TRP A 119 -3.01 5.07 5.42
N ARG A 120 -4.03 5.79 4.94
CA ARG A 120 -5.34 5.88 5.58
C ARG A 120 -6.41 5.38 4.63
N TYR A 121 -7.28 4.51 5.15
CA TYR A 121 -8.57 4.23 4.55
C TYR A 121 -9.66 4.52 5.57
N MET A 122 -10.66 5.29 5.18
CA MET A 122 -11.83 5.48 6.02
C MET A 122 -13.06 5.88 5.20
N THR A 123 -14.21 5.60 5.79
CA THR A 123 -15.50 6.12 5.39
C THR A 123 -16.08 6.89 6.56
N THR A 124 -16.61 8.08 6.29
CA THR A 124 -17.17 8.97 7.30
C THR A 124 -18.46 9.58 6.79
N THR A 125 -19.42 9.81 7.69
CA THR A 125 -20.71 10.42 7.38
C THR A 125 -20.73 11.84 7.91
N PHE A 126 -20.96 12.80 7.02
CA PHE A 126 -21.16 14.20 7.37
C PHE A 126 -22.67 14.50 7.47
N PHE A 127 -23.12 14.99 8.63
CA PHE A 127 -24.52 15.35 8.86
C PHE A 127 -24.78 16.81 8.47
N GLY A 128 -25.83 17.07 7.68
CA GLY A 128 -26.26 18.42 7.28
C GLY A 128 -25.97 18.74 5.80
N VAL A 129 -26.09 20.02 5.43
CA VAL A 129 -25.69 20.49 4.09
C VAL A 129 -24.16 20.62 4.07
N THR A 130 -23.50 19.65 3.45
CA THR A 130 -22.04 19.64 3.25
C THR A 130 -21.75 19.78 1.75
N ASN A 131 -20.73 20.54 1.39
CA ASN A 131 -20.17 20.53 0.04
C ASN A 131 -18.81 19.80 0.04
N ALA A 132 -18.30 19.48 -1.15
CA ALA A 132 -17.04 18.74 -1.29
C ALA A 132 -15.84 19.49 -0.68
N GLU A 133 -15.80 20.82 -0.80
CA GLU A 133 -14.72 21.64 -0.26
C GLU A 133 -14.68 21.59 1.27
N GLN A 134 -15.83 21.67 1.94
CA GLN A 134 -15.93 21.55 3.39
C GLN A 134 -15.46 20.18 3.88
N VAL A 135 -15.81 19.10 3.16
CA VAL A 135 -15.32 17.76 3.46
C VAL A 135 -13.80 17.71 3.33
N ILE A 136 -13.26 18.17 2.19
CA ILE A 136 -11.80 18.18 1.95
C ILE A 136 -11.07 18.97 3.04
N GLN A 137 -11.58 20.14 3.45
CA GLN A 137 -10.96 20.95 4.49
C GLN A 137 -11.03 20.28 5.87
N ALA A 138 -12.13 19.63 6.22
CA ALA A 138 -12.24 18.87 7.47
C ALA A 138 -11.18 17.75 7.53
N GLU A 139 -11.00 17.04 6.41
CA GLU A 139 -10.01 15.96 6.29
C GLU A 139 -8.57 16.45 6.36
N ILE A 140 -8.25 17.55 5.66
CA ILE A 140 -6.95 18.21 5.73
C ILE A 140 -6.64 18.58 7.20
N ASN A 141 -7.58 19.22 7.89
CA ASN A 141 -7.38 19.63 9.27
C ASN A 141 -7.18 18.43 10.20
N GLN A 142 -7.95 17.35 10.02
CA GLN A 142 -7.77 16.13 10.81
C GLN A 142 -6.39 15.50 10.57
N MET A 143 -5.90 15.47 9.33
CA MET A 143 -4.57 14.96 9.02
C MET A 143 -3.44 15.84 9.57
N LEU A 144 -3.56 17.16 9.45
CA LEU A 144 -2.57 18.09 10.02
C LEU A 144 -2.49 17.94 11.55
N ASN A 145 -3.66 17.85 12.21
CA ASN A 145 -3.74 17.61 13.65
C ASN A 145 -3.10 16.29 14.05
N PHE A 146 -3.38 15.21 13.29
CA PHE A 146 -2.78 13.90 13.52
C PHE A 146 -1.26 13.92 13.38
N LEU A 147 -0.74 14.62 12.37
CA LEU A 147 0.70 14.76 12.14
C LEU A 147 1.38 15.79 13.06
N GLY A 148 0.62 16.52 13.87
CA GLY A 148 1.12 17.64 14.67
C GLY A 148 1.74 18.76 13.82
N SER A 149 1.30 18.90 12.57
CA SER A 149 1.87 19.84 11.60
C SER A 149 1.07 21.13 11.53
N THR A 150 1.76 22.27 11.53
CA THR A 150 1.20 23.59 11.20
C THR A 150 1.58 24.01 9.77
N GLY A 151 2.06 23.06 8.96
CA GLY A 151 2.54 23.32 7.61
C GLY A 151 1.44 23.77 6.65
N ASN A 152 1.83 24.52 5.62
CA ASN A 152 0.93 24.89 4.54
C ASN A 152 0.67 23.66 3.65
N VAL A 153 -0.60 23.37 3.39
CA VAL A 153 -0.99 22.35 2.40
C VAL A 153 -0.89 22.96 1.02
N GLN A 154 -0.17 22.28 0.13
CA GLN A 154 -0.10 22.61 -1.28
C GLN A 154 -1.06 21.70 -2.05
N VAL A 155 -1.87 22.31 -2.92
CA VAL A 155 -2.61 21.56 -3.94
C VAL A 155 -1.64 21.22 -5.06
N ILE A 156 -1.38 19.93 -5.25
CA ILE A 156 -0.50 19.41 -6.32
C ILE A 156 -1.33 19.12 -7.58
N CYS A 157 -2.60 18.71 -7.41
CA CYS A 157 -3.52 18.40 -8.49
C CYS A 157 -4.92 18.90 -8.14
N SER A 158 -5.61 19.49 -9.13
CA SER A 158 -7.03 19.82 -9.07
C SER A 158 -7.72 19.27 -10.32
N ASN A 159 -8.81 18.53 -10.14
CA ASN A 159 -9.69 18.13 -11.24
C ASN A 159 -10.69 19.24 -11.58
#